data_AF-A0AAP8GF46-F1
#
_entry.id   AF-A0AAP8GF46-F1
#
_cell.length_a   1.000
_cell.length_b   1.000
_cell.length_c   1.000
_cell.angle_alpha   90.00
_cell.angle_beta   90.00
_cell.angle_gamma   90.00
#
_symmetry.space_group_name_H-M   'P 1'
#
loop_
_entity.id
_entity.type
_entity.pdbx_description
1 polymer ?
#
loop_
_entity_poly.entity_id
_entity_poly.type
_entity_poly.pdbx_seq_one_letter_code
_entity_poly.pdbx_strand_id
1 'polypeptide(L)'
;TSDSNVYAVGECAEHNGKVYGLVAPLYEQGKVLADHLTNKETNGYKGSTTFTSLKVSGCDLYSAGQIVENAEIKGIEIFNSVDNNYKKIFLKDGNVVGAV
;
A
#
# COMPACT_ATOMS: atom_id res chain seq x y z
N THR A 1 2.49 -13.60 -17.48
CA THR A 1 3.88 -13.98 -17.11
C THR A 1 4.71 -13.86 -18.38
N SER A 2 5.83 -14.58 -18.53
CA SER A 2 6.49 -14.70 -19.85
C SER A 2 5.65 -15.49 -20.87
N ASP A 3 4.69 -16.29 -20.41
CA ASP A 3 3.70 -16.96 -21.23
C ASP A 3 2.37 -16.18 -21.22
N SER A 4 1.72 -16.04 -22.38
CA SER A 4 0.46 -15.30 -22.56
C SER A 4 -0.75 -16.00 -21.93
N ASN A 5 -0.69 -17.32 -21.74
CA ASN A 5 -1.77 -18.12 -21.16
C ASN A 5 -1.58 -18.41 -19.66
N VAL A 6 -0.47 -17.94 -19.07
CA VAL A 6 -0.16 -18.16 -17.65
C VAL A 6 -0.16 -16.83 -16.90
N TYR A 7 -1.00 -16.75 -15.87
CA TYR A 7 -1.14 -15.58 -15.00
C TYR A 7 -0.54 -15.86 -13.62
N ALA A 8 -0.04 -14.82 -12.97
CA ALA A 8 0.44 -14.86 -11.59
C ALA A 8 -0.27 -13.78 -10.78
N VAL A 9 -0.66 -14.12 -9.55
CA VAL A 9 -1.28 -13.21 -8.59
C VAL A 9 -0.76 -13.52 -7.19
N GLY A 10 -0.79 -12.53 -6.31
CA GLY A 10 -0.38 -12.66 -4.93
C GLY A 10 1.13 -12.54 -4.72
N GLU A 11 1.61 -13.23 -3.69
CA GLU A 11 2.99 -13.05 -3.18
C GLU A 11 4.07 -13.53 -4.14
N CYS A 12 3.74 -14.45 -5.05
CA CYS A 12 4.66 -14.92 -6.09
C CYS A 12 4.79 -13.96 -7.27
N ALA A 13 3.94 -12.93 -7.37
CA ALA A 13 3.89 -12.05 -8.51
C ALA A 13 4.70 -10.77 -8.27
N GLU A 14 5.67 -10.52 -9.16
CA GLU A 14 6.31 -9.21 -9.30
C GLU A 14 5.56 -8.38 -10.36
N HIS A 15 5.21 -7.14 -10.03
CA HIS A 15 4.61 -6.19 -10.95
C HIS A 15 5.47 -4.93 -11.02
N ASN A 16 5.99 -4.60 -12.21
CA ASN A 16 6.87 -3.45 -12.45
C ASN A 16 8.06 -3.37 -11.47
N GLY A 17 8.75 -4.49 -11.21
CA GLY A 17 9.88 -4.53 -10.28
C GLY A 17 9.50 -4.53 -8.80
N LYS A 18 8.22 -4.65 -8.45
CA LYS A 18 7.75 -4.65 -7.06
C LYS A 18 7.04 -5.95 -6.69
N VAL A 19 7.51 -6.57 -5.60
CA VAL A 19 6.81 -7.63 -4.88
C VAL A 19 6.12 -7.00 -3.66
N TYR A 20 4.83 -7.26 -3.50
CA TYR A 20 4.02 -6.56 -2.50
C TYR A 20 4.01 -7.23 -1.13
N GLY A 21 3.97 -8.57 -1.05
CA GLY A 21 3.92 -9.31 0.22
C GLY A 21 2.75 -8.92 1.14
N LEU A 22 1.62 -8.49 0.56
CA LEU A 22 0.48 -7.94 1.27
C LEU A 22 -0.82 -8.53 0.72
N VAL A 23 -1.80 -8.68 1.61
CA VAL A 23 -3.12 -9.24 1.28
C VAL A 23 -3.95 -8.31 0.39
N ALA A 24 -3.94 -7.00 0.63
CA ALA A 24 -4.76 -6.07 -0.17
C ALA A 24 -4.36 -6.03 -1.66
N PRO A 25 -3.05 -5.92 -2.01
CA PRO A 25 -2.60 -6.06 -3.40
C PRO A 25 -2.99 -7.38 -4.06
N LEU A 26 -2.97 -8.50 -3.32
CA LEU A 26 -3.42 -9.80 -3.83
C LEU A 26 -4.89 -9.76 -4.26
N TYR A 27 -5.77 -9.16 -3.45
CA TYR A 27 -7.19 -9.03 -3.80
C TYR A 27 -7.42 -8.15 -5.03
N GLU A 28 -6.67 -7.05 -5.15
CA GLU A 28 -6.74 -6.17 -6.33
C GLU A 28 -6.29 -6.90 -7.60
N GLN A 29 -5.17 -7.62 -7.54
CA GLN A 29 -4.66 -8.43 -8.64
C GLN A 29 -5.66 -9.54 -9.04
N GLY A 30 -6.21 -10.25 -8.06
CA GLY A 30 -7.20 -11.30 -8.28
C GLY A 30 -8.48 -10.77 -8.93
N LYS A 31 -8.96 -9.60 -8.50
CA LYS A 31 -10.14 -8.95 -9.09
C LYS A 31 -9.90 -8.60 -10.57
N VAL A 32 -8.76 -7.98 -10.88
CA VAL A 32 -8.40 -7.65 -12.26
C VAL A 32 -8.30 -8.91 -13.12
N LEU A 33 -7.67 -9.97 -12.61
CA LEU A 33 -7.56 -11.23 -13.35
C LEU A 33 -8.93 -11.86 -13.58
N ALA A 34 -9.82 -11.84 -12.58
CA ALA A 34 -11.18 -12.34 -12.73
C ALA A 34 -11.96 -11.55 -13.80
N ASP A 35 -11.85 -10.22 -13.81
CA ASP A 35 -12.48 -9.40 -14.85
C ASP A 35 -11.93 -9.75 -16.24
N HIS A 36 -10.61 -9.91 -16.37
CA HIS A 36 -9.96 -10.33 -17.62
C HIS A 36 -10.45 -11.70 -18.12
N LEU A 37 -10.46 -12.72 -17.25
CA LEU A 37 -10.87 -14.08 -17.61
C LEU A 37 -12.38 -14.19 -17.92
N THR A 38 -13.19 -13.28 -17.40
CA THR A 38 -14.64 -13.26 -17.61
C THR A 38 -15.08 -12.30 -18.72
N ASN A 39 -14.13 -11.80 -19.54
CA ASN A 39 -14.36 -10.84 -20.62
C ASN A 39 -15.07 -9.55 -20.17
N LYS A 40 -14.85 -9.12 -18.92
CA LYS A 40 -15.27 -7.81 -18.44
C LYS A 40 -14.22 -6.77 -18.81
N GLU A 41 -14.68 -5.55 -19.06
CA GLU A 41 -13.77 -4.43 -19.28
C GLU A 41 -12.89 -4.21 -18.04
N THR A 42 -11.58 -4.12 -18.25
CA THR A 42 -10.60 -3.90 -17.20
C THR A 42 -9.42 -3.10 -17.73
N ASN A 43 -8.94 -2.15 -16.94
CA ASN A 43 -7.74 -1.37 -17.27
C ASN A 43 -6.43 -2.13 -16.98
N GLY A 44 -6.53 -3.35 -16.46
CA GLY A 44 -5.40 -4.09 -15.92
C GLY A 44 -4.96 -3.57 -14.55
N TYR A 45 -4.13 -4.35 -13.87
CA TYR A 45 -3.55 -3.98 -12.59
C TYR A 45 -2.43 -2.96 -12.83
N LYS A 46 -2.44 -1.85 -12.09
CA LYS A 46 -1.48 -0.74 -12.24
C LYS A 46 -0.49 -0.64 -11.09
N GLY A 47 -0.54 -1.59 -10.16
CA GLY A 47 0.14 -1.51 -8.88
C GLY A 47 -0.74 -0.93 -7.77
N SER A 48 -0.51 -1.37 -6.55
CA SER A 48 -1.24 -0.92 -5.36
C SER A 48 -0.48 0.17 -4.60
N THR A 49 -1.22 1.07 -3.98
CA THR A 49 -0.70 1.90 -2.90
C THR A 49 -0.51 1.03 -1.67
N THR A 50 0.74 0.89 -1.23
CA THR A 50 1.06 0.08 -0.05
C THR A 50 0.89 0.89 1.22
N PHE A 51 0.15 0.31 2.17
CA PHE A 51 0.25 0.66 3.57
C PHE A 51 0.80 -0.55 4.33
N THR A 52 1.52 -0.30 5.41
CA THR A 52 1.98 -1.33 6.32
C THR A 52 1.15 -1.20 7.59
N SER A 53 0.45 -2.28 7.95
CA SER A 53 -0.21 -2.39 9.26
C SER A 53 0.38 -3.58 9.99
N LEU A 54 0.86 -3.35 11.22
CA LEU A 54 1.38 -4.41 12.08
C LEU A 54 0.27 -4.82 13.04
N LYS A 55 -0.25 -6.03 12.89
CA LYS A 55 -1.23 -6.61 13.82
C LYS A 55 -0.52 -7.54 14.79
N VAL A 56 0.25 -6.96 15.71
CA VAL A 56 0.86 -7.68 16.84
C VAL A 56 0.10 -7.30 18.10
N SER A 57 -0.18 -8.28 18.97
CA SER A 57 -0.87 -8.02 20.22
C SER A 57 -0.14 -6.94 21.04
N GLY A 58 -0.86 -5.87 21.39
CA GLY A 58 -0.31 -4.75 22.16
C GLY A 58 0.30 -3.62 21.32
N CYS A 59 0.30 -3.70 19.99
CA CYS A 59 0.73 -2.61 19.12
C CYS A 59 -0.19 -2.52 17.90
N ASP A 60 -0.94 -1.41 17.80
CA ASP A 60 -1.65 -1.03 16.58
C ASP A 60 -0.79 0.02 15.85
N LEU A 61 -0.11 -0.42 14.80
CA LEU A 61 0.74 0.43 13.97
C LEU A 61 0.21 0.42 12.55
N TYR A 62 0.07 1.62 12.00
CA TYR A 62 -0.24 1.87 10.60
C TYR A 62 0.81 2.81 10.04
N SER A 63 1.17 2.62 8.78
CA SER A 63 1.94 3.61 8.02
C SER A 63 1.61 3.52 6.54
N ALA A 64 1.59 4.66 5.87
CA ALA A 64 1.31 4.73 4.44
C ALA A 64 2.04 5.90 3.77
N GLY A 65 2.38 5.74 2.50
CA GLY A 65 2.98 6.80 1.69
C GLY A 65 4.43 7.12 2.05
N GLN A 66 4.83 8.38 1.89
CA GLN A 66 6.17 8.87 2.18
C GLN A 66 6.27 9.31 3.65
N ILE A 67 6.89 8.45 4.47
CA ILE A 67 6.99 8.62 5.94
C ILE A 67 8.39 9.06 6.41
N VAL A 68 9.19 9.62 5.50
CA VAL A 68 10.54 10.11 5.79
C VAL A 68 10.59 11.60 5.47
N GLU A 69 10.92 12.40 6.49
CA GLU A 69 11.11 13.84 6.30
C GLU A 69 12.37 14.12 5.49
N ASN A 70 12.34 15.21 4.71
CA ASN A 70 13.48 15.71 3.98
C ASN A 70 13.36 17.24 3.79
N ALA A 71 14.06 17.80 2.79
CA ALA A 71 13.99 19.22 2.49
C ALA A 71 12.58 19.67 2.07
N GLU A 72 11.83 18.81 1.37
CA GLU A 72 10.51 19.10 0.80
C GLU A 72 9.35 18.53 1.63
N ILE A 73 9.61 17.46 2.40
CA ILE A 73 8.60 16.75 3.19
C ILE A 73 8.76 17.09 4.67
N LYS A 74 7.71 17.62 5.30
CA LYS A 74 7.64 17.94 6.73
C LYS A 74 6.51 17.22 7.42
N GLY A 75 6.70 16.88 8.69
CA GLY A 75 5.71 16.19 9.49
C GLY A 75 4.97 17.11 10.47
N ILE A 76 3.70 16.81 10.70
CA ILE A 76 2.91 17.32 11.83
C ILE A 76 2.61 16.13 12.73
N GLU A 77 2.99 16.20 13.99
CA GLU A 77 2.82 15.09 14.94
C GLU A 77 2.01 15.49 16.18
N ILE A 78 1.27 14.51 16.70
CA ILE A 78 0.48 14.60 17.91
C ILE A 78 0.75 13.33 18.72
N PHE A 79 1.05 13.52 20.01
CA PHE A 79 1.17 12.42 20.96
C PHE A 79 0.22 12.64 22.14
N ASN A 80 -0.65 11.66 22.38
CA ASN A 80 -1.52 11.58 23.54
C ASN A 80 -0.94 10.56 24.53
N SER A 81 -0.37 11.05 25.64
CA SER A 81 0.25 10.20 26.66
C SER A 81 -0.73 9.45 27.56
N VAL A 82 -2.00 9.85 27.60
CA VAL A 82 -3.04 9.13 28.37
C VAL A 82 -3.33 7.79 27.70
N ASP A 83 -3.46 7.81 26.37
CA ASP A 83 -3.81 6.64 25.57
C ASP A 83 -2.58 6.00 24.88
N ASN A 84 -1.38 6.55 25.11
CA ASN A 84 -0.13 6.22 24.39
C ASN A 84 -0.32 6.21 22.86
N ASN A 85 -1.07 7.17 22.33
CA ASN A 85 -1.40 7.25 20.91
C ASN A 85 -0.51 8.29 20.21
N TYR A 86 0.23 7.85 19.19
CA TYR A 86 1.03 8.70 18.32
C TYR A 86 0.40 8.78 16.94
N LYS A 87 0.34 9.98 16.37
CA LYS A 87 -0.09 10.21 14.99
C LYS A 87 0.83 11.22 14.33
N LYS A 88 1.21 10.97 13.08
CA LYS A 88 2.00 11.90 12.27
C LYS A 88 1.51 11.94 10.84
N ILE A 89 1.32 13.15 10.32
CA ILE A 89 0.99 13.39 8.91
C ILE A 89 2.18 14.04 8.22
N PHE A 90 2.55 13.53 7.05
CA PHE A 90 3.63 14.05 6.23
C PHE A 90 3.06 14.89 5.09
N LEU A 91 3.58 16.10 4.94
CA LEU A 91 3.14 17.10 3.97
C LEU A 91 4.27 17.44 2.99
N LYS A 92 3.91 17.57 1.72
CA LYS A 92 4.74 18.16 0.66
C LYS A 92 3.88 19.15 -0.12
N ASP A 93 4.33 20.40 -0.25
CA ASP A 93 3.62 21.45 -0.99
C ASP A 93 2.13 21.61 -0.56
N GLY A 94 1.86 21.47 0.74
CA GLY A 94 0.50 21.54 1.29
C GLY A 94 -0.37 20.29 1.10
N ASN A 95 0.13 19.25 0.45
CA ASN A 95 -0.59 18.00 0.21
C ASN A 95 -0.11 16.88 1.14
N VAL A 96 -1.02 16.01 1.59
CA VAL A 96 -0.69 14.82 2.37
C VAL A 96 0.00 13.78 1.49
N VAL A 97 1.22 13.41 1.85
CA VAL A 97 2.03 12.40 1.14
C VAL A 97 2.27 11.14 1.95
N GLY A 98 2.01 11.17 3.26
CA GLY A 98 2.16 10.01 4.12
C GLY A 98 1.53 10.17 5.49
N ALA A 99 1.39 9.07 6.21
CA ALA A 99 0.85 9.02 7.55
C ALA A 99 1.48 7.89 8.36
N VAL A 100 1.63 8.11 9.66
CA VAL A 100 1.91 7.11 10.70
C VAL A 100 0.86 7.28 11.79
#